data_AF-T0YR69-F1
#
_entry.id   AF-T0YR69-F1
#
_cell.length_a   1.000
_cell.length_b   1.000
_cell.length_c   1.000
_cell.angle_alpha   90.00
_cell.angle_beta   90.00
_cell.angle_gamma   90.00
#
_symmetry.space_group_name_H-M   'P 1'
#
loop_
_entity.id
_entity.type
_entity.pdbx_description
1 polymer ?
#
loop_
_entity_poly.entity_id
_entity_poly.type
_entity_poly.pdbx_seq_one_letter_code
_entity_poly.pdbx_strand_id
1 'polypeptide(L)'
;PTGAGGAVSESIHTKVTSIVSGGQEWDALHPGGLAAIGTSLDPALAKSDGLTGRLVGTAGTLPPVSQKIRLKATLLDRVLGAQREIKVEKIRTSEVLAVTVGTSIASGKVTSARGDDVELSLNRAVTVFPGSRVAISRRLNAWRLIGYGIVEAGGR
;
A
#
# COMPACT_ATOMS: atom_id res chain seq x y z
N PRO A 1 9.21 -0.61 26.75
CA PRO A 1 7.96 -0.67 27.55
C PRO A 1 7.08 0.56 27.31
N THR A 2 6.14 0.47 26.36
CA THR A 2 4.90 1.27 26.34
C THR A 2 3.92 0.59 25.39
N GLY A 3 2.76 0.18 25.94
CA GLY A 3 1.78 -0.64 25.25
C GLY A 3 0.96 0.11 24.21
N ALA A 4 0.93 -0.46 23.01
CA ALA A 4 -0.22 -0.57 22.13
C ALA A 4 0.10 -1.75 21.19
N GLY A 5 -0.78 -2.74 21.08
CA GLY A 5 -0.57 -3.94 20.26
C GLY A 5 -0.61 -3.66 18.75
N GLY A 6 0.20 -2.72 18.27
CA GLY A 6 0.48 -2.51 16.85
C GLY A 6 1.74 -3.27 16.48
N ALA A 7 1.66 -4.11 15.46
CA ALA A 7 2.82 -4.82 14.93
C ALA A 7 3.96 -3.84 14.64
N VAL A 8 5.08 -3.99 15.34
CA VAL A 8 6.31 -3.22 15.12
C VAL A 8 6.87 -3.68 13.78
N SER A 9 6.82 -2.81 12.77
CA SER A 9 7.34 -3.11 11.44
C SER A 9 8.75 -2.52 11.33
N GLU A 10 9.77 -3.37 11.37
CA GLU A 10 11.17 -2.97 11.21
C GLU A 10 11.60 -3.10 9.75
N SER A 11 12.52 -2.21 9.34
CA SER A 11 13.17 -2.30 8.03
C SER A 11 14.22 -3.40 8.06
N ILE A 12 14.24 -4.25 7.03
CA ILE A 12 15.23 -5.31 6.89
C ILE A 12 16.33 -4.82 5.94
N HIS A 13 17.57 -4.92 6.38
CA HIS A 13 18.74 -4.56 5.57
C HIS A 13 19.33 -5.81 4.92
N THR A 14 19.67 -5.71 3.65
CA THR A 14 20.29 -6.79 2.88
C THR A 14 21.23 -6.22 1.83
N LYS A 15 22.06 -7.08 1.22
CA LYS A 15 22.94 -6.75 0.11
C LYS A 15 22.39 -7.36 -1.17
N VAL A 16 22.50 -6.61 -2.27
CA VAL A 16 22.21 -7.12 -3.61
C VAL A 16 23.35 -8.04 -4.04
N THR A 17 23.01 -9.23 -4.51
CA THR A 17 23.97 -10.24 -4.98
C THR A 17 23.96 -10.39 -6.49
N SER A 18 22.81 -10.19 -7.13
CA SER A 18 22.65 -10.28 -8.59
C SER A 18 21.42 -9.51 -9.04
N ILE A 19 21.38 -9.11 -10.31
CA ILE A 19 20.24 -8.44 -10.91
C ILE A 19 19.93 -9.15 -12.22
N VAL A 20 18.69 -9.64 -12.39
CA VAL A 20 18.26 -10.39 -13.57
C VAL A 20 17.08 -9.70 -14.23
N SER A 21 17.16 -9.47 -15.54
CA SER A 21 16.06 -8.94 -16.34
C SER A 21 16.11 -9.53 -17.75
N GLY A 22 14.95 -9.84 -18.34
CA GLY A 22 14.89 -10.46 -19.68
C GLY A 22 15.54 -11.85 -19.79
N GLY A 23 15.76 -12.54 -18.66
CA GLY A 23 16.45 -13.83 -18.61
C GLY A 23 17.98 -13.75 -18.60
N GLN A 24 18.56 -12.56 -18.50
CA GLN A 24 20.00 -12.34 -18.42
C GLN A 24 20.37 -11.58 -17.13
N GLU A 25 21.60 -11.79 -16.66
CA GLU A 25 22.17 -11.06 -15.53
C GLU A 25 22.78 -9.73 -15.99
N TRP A 26 22.61 -8.69 -15.18
CA TRP A 26 23.02 -7.33 -15.46
C TRP A 26 23.77 -6.74 -14.26
N ASP A 27 24.80 -5.93 -14.51
CA ASP A 27 25.51 -5.20 -13.45
C ASP A 27 24.72 -3.97 -12.97
N ALA A 28 23.92 -3.37 -13.86
CA ALA A 28 23.11 -2.20 -13.59
C ALA A 28 21.83 -2.19 -14.43
N LEU A 29 20.74 -1.68 -13.86
CA LEU A 29 19.48 -1.45 -14.54
C LEU A 29 19.04 0.00 -14.39
N HIS A 30 18.34 0.48 -15.41
CA HIS A 30 17.70 1.80 -15.42
C HIS A 30 16.20 1.65 -15.13
N PRO A 31 15.50 2.72 -14.73
CA PRO A 31 14.06 2.66 -14.50
C PRO A 31 13.29 2.18 -15.73
N GLY A 32 12.35 1.25 -15.51
CA GLY A 32 11.45 0.72 -16.54
C GLY A 32 11.57 -0.80 -16.70
N GLY A 33 10.44 -1.49 -16.70
CA GLY A 33 10.37 -2.95 -16.83
C GLY A 33 10.36 -3.71 -15.50
N LEU A 34 10.54 -5.03 -15.58
CA LEU A 34 10.60 -5.93 -14.44
C LEU A 34 12.03 -6.42 -14.23
N ALA A 35 12.45 -6.48 -12.97
CA ALA A 35 13.76 -6.96 -12.58
C ALA A 35 13.63 -7.87 -11.36
N ALA A 36 14.38 -8.97 -11.36
CA ALA A 36 14.59 -9.79 -10.18
C ALA A 36 15.89 -9.35 -9.51
N ILE A 37 15.81 -9.03 -8.21
CA ILE A 37 16.95 -8.62 -7.40
C ILE A 37 17.30 -9.79 -6.48
N GLY A 38 18.44 -10.44 -6.74
CA GLY A 38 19.02 -11.41 -5.83
C GLY A 38 19.53 -10.68 -4.59
N THR A 39 19.21 -11.21 -3.41
CA THR A 39 19.63 -10.60 -2.13
C THR A 39 20.19 -11.65 -1.19
N SER A 40 20.99 -11.21 -0.22
CA SER A 40 21.51 -12.06 0.86
C SER A 40 20.50 -12.30 2.00
N LEU A 41 19.19 -12.18 1.73
CA LEU A 41 18.14 -12.44 2.72
C LEU A 41 17.96 -13.94 2.94
N ASP A 42 17.47 -14.32 4.12
CA ASP A 42 16.99 -15.69 4.37
C ASP A 42 15.85 -16.03 3.38
N PRO A 43 16.00 -17.09 2.56
CA PRO A 43 14.96 -17.54 1.64
C PRO A 43 13.60 -17.79 2.30
N ALA A 44 13.57 -18.11 3.61
CA ALA A 44 12.33 -18.29 4.36
C ALA A 44 11.44 -17.02 4.35
N LEU A 45 12.02 -15.82 4.25
CA LEU A 45 11.27 -14.55 4.22
C LEU A 45 10.58 -14.31 2.86
N ALA A 46 11.19 -14.80 1.77
CA ALA A 46 10.66 -14.66 0.41
C ALA A 46 9.68 -15.79 0.05
N LYS A 47 9.71 -16.91 0.78
CA LYS A 47 8.86 -18.06 0.55
C LYS A 47 7.37 -17.68 0.60
N SER A 48 6.57 -18.31 -0.25
CA SER A 48 5.11 -18.13 -0.32
C SER A 48 4.68 -16.66 -0.46
N ASP A 49 5.34 -15.92 -1.33
CA ASP A 49 5.04 -14.50 -1.60
C ASP A 49 5.17 -13.58 -0.37
N GLY A 50 5.98 -14.00 0.61
CA GLY A 50 6.11 -13.32 1.90
C GLY A 50 6.49 -11.84 1.78
N LEU A 51 7.27 -11.46 0.76
CA LEU A 51 7.73 -10.09 0.48
C LEU A 51 6.80 -9.26 -0.42
N THR A 52 5.66 -9.79 -0.84
CA THR A 52 4.77 -9.10 -1.80
C THR A 52 4.22 -7.79 -1.24
N GLY A 53 4.28 -6.73 -2.05
CA GLY A 53 3.79 -5.40 -1.68
C GLY A 53 4.70 -4.64 -0.70
N ARG A 54 5.94 -5.09 -0.50
CA ARG A 54 7.00 -4.35 0.19
C ARG A 54 7.72 -3.40 -0.78
N LEU A 55 8.32 -2.35 -0.22
CA LEU A 55 9.18 -1.44 -0.95
C LEU A 55 10.64 -1.76 -0.67
N VAL A 56 11.45 -1.67 -1.71
CA VAL A 56 12.91 -1.77 -1.64
C VAL A 56 13.51 -0.44 -2.05
N GLY A 57 14.57 -0.04 -1.37
CA GLY A 57 15.30 1.19 -1.64
C GLY A 57 16.65 1.15 -0.96
N THR A 58 17.49 2.12 -1.29
CA THR A 58 18.76 2.33 -0.61
C THR A 58 18.53 2.59 0.89
N ALA A 59 19.49 2.18 1.72
CA ALA A 59 19.36 2.34 3.16
C ALA A 59 19.14 3.83 3.52
N GLY A 60 18.09 4.11 4.30
CA GLY A 60 17.75 5.45 4.75
C GLY A 60 16.96 6.33 3.77
N THR A 61 16.63 5.85 2.56
CA THR A 61 15.87 6.65 1.59
C THR A 61 14.37 6.35 1.57
N LEU A 62 13.93 5.30 2.27
CA LEU A 62 12.52 4.94 2.33
C LEU A 62 11.78 5.76 3.42
N PRO A 63 10.54 6.18 3.15
CA PRO A 63 9.69 6.82 4.16
C PRO A 63 9.45 5.92 5.37
N PRO A 64 9.05 6.49 6.53
CA PRO A 64 8.68 5.69 7.68
C PRO A 64 7.47 4.79 7.36
N VAL A 65 7.46 3.60 7.98
CA VAL A 65 6.32 2.69 7.88
C VAL A 65 5.21 3.20 8.81
N SER A 66 3.99 3.32 8.29
CA SER A 66 2.83 3.75 9.09
C SER A 66 1.67 2.78 8.94
N GLN A 67 0.93 2.59 10.05
CA GLN A 67 -0.37 1.93 10.06
C GLN A 67 -1.52 2.93 9.94
N LYS A 68 -1.25 4.23 9.99
CA LYS A 68 -2.25 5.29 9.83
C LYS A 68 -1.94 6.08 8.57
N ILE A 69 -2.93 6.22 7.71
CA ILE A 69 -2.80 7.03 6.50
C ILE A 69 -3.93 8.06 6.46
N ARG A 70 -3.59 9.26 6.03
CA ARG A 70 -4.54 10.32 5.71
C ARG A 70 -4.49 10.57 4.22
N LEU A 71 -5.66 10.59 3.60
CA LEU A 71 -5.78 10.79 2.17
C LEU A 71 -6.96 11.69 1.86
N LYS A 72 -6.81 12.45 0.78
CA LYS A 72 -7.90 13.20 0.16
C LYS A 72 -8.55 12.30 -0.89
N ALA A 73 -9.75 11.81 -0.61
CA ALA A 73 -10.49 10.88 -1.43
C ALA A 73 -11.26 11.60 -2.54
N THR A 74 -11.31 10.96 -3.71
CA THR A 74 -12.16 11.34 -4.85
C THR A 74 -12.91 10.09 -5.28
N LEU A 75 -14.22 10.11 -5.02
CA LEU A 75 -15.11 8.99 -5.34
C LEU A 75 -15.60 9.07 -6.79
N LEU A 76 -15.83 7.91 -7.39
CA LEU A 76 -16.44 7.79 -8.71
C LEU A 76 -17.96 7.96 -8.60
N ASP A 77 -18.63 8.31 -9.69
CA ASP A 77 -20.09 8.42 -9.69
C ASP A 77 -20.78 7.05 -9.56
N ARG A 78 -20.16 6.02 -10.13
CA ARG A 78 -20.66 4.64 -10.17
C ARG A 78 -19.57 3.62 -9.85
N VAL A 79 -19.98 2.52 -9.24
CA VAL A 79 -19.09 1.39 -8.94
C VAL A 79 -18.65 0.71 -10.24
N LEU A 80 -17.34 0.65 -10.48
CA LEU A 80 -16.79 -0.07 -11.63
C LEU A 80 -16.85 -1.58 -11.40
N GLY A 81 -17.33 -2.34 -12.40
CA GLY A 81 -17.40 -3.80 -12.35
C GLY A 81 -18.62 -4.38 -11.61
N ALA A 82 -19.67 -3.58 -11.39
CA ALA A 82 -20.97 -4.09 -10.99
C ALA A 82 -21.85 -4.37 -12.22
N GLN A 83 -22.64 -5.47 -12.19
CA GLN A 83 -23.58 -5.81 -13.26
C GLN A 83 -24.74 -4.80 -13.38
N ARG A 84 -25.01 -4.05 -12.30
CA ARG A 84 -26.01 -2.99 -12.22
C ARG A 84 -25.30 -1.70 -11.84
N GLU A 85 -25.79 -0.57 -12.35
CA GLU A 85 -25.29 0.74 -11.92
C GLU A 85 -25.62 0.97 -10.44
N ILE A 86 -24.58 0.86 -9.61
CA ILE A 86 -24.65 1.17 -8.18
C ILE A 86 -23.94 2.52 -8.02
N LYS A 87 -24.68 3.52 -7.54
CA LYS A 87 -24.12 4.82 -7.20
C LYS A 87 -23.17 4.68 -6.00
N VAL A 88 -22.01 5.33 -6.06
CA VAL A 88 -21.07 5.28 -4.94
C VAL A 88 -21.57 6.18 -3.81
N GLU A 89 -21.76 5.59 -2.64
CA GLU A 89 -22.05 6.36 -1.42
C GLU A 89 -20.78 6.97 -0.83
N LYS A 90 -20.94 8.10 -0.11
CA LYS A 90 -19.85 8.72 0.66
C LYS A 90 -19.22 7.72 1.64
N ILE A 91 -17.95 7.93 1.99
CA ILE A 91 -17.23 7.12 2.97
C ILE A 91 -17.79 7.40 4.36
N ARG A 92 -18.12 6.34 5.10
CA ARG A 92 -18.63 6.44 6.46
C ARG A 92 -17.53 6.13 7.47
N THR A 93 -17.55 6.85 8.58
CA THR A 93 -16.70 6.53 9.74
C THR A 93 -16.98 5.12 10.24
N SER A 94 -15.93 4.41 10.67
CA SER A 94 -15.97 3.02 11.12
C SER A 94 -16.26 1.95 10.07
N GLU A 95 -16.38 2.29 8.78
CA GLU A 95 -16.42 1.27 7.72
C GLU A 95 -15.02 0.69 7.44
N VAL A 96 -14.97 -0.51 6.86
CA VAL A 96 -13.73 -1.16 6.45
C VAL A 96 -13.57 -1.02 4.94
N LEU A 97 -12.45 -0.43 4.51
CA LEU A 97 -12.07 -0.24 3.12
C LEU A 97 -10.80 -1.00 2.80
N ALA A 98 -10.69 -1.49 1.57
CA ALA A 98 -9.43 -1.99 1.03
C ALA A 98 -8.74 -0.86 0.27
N VAL A 99 -7.49 -0.59 0.62
CA VAL A 99 -6.65 0.40 -0.04
C VAL A 99 -5.51 -0.29 -0.79
N THR A 100 -5.29 0.13 -2.03
CA THR A 100 -4.15 -0.31 -2.83
C THR A 100 -3.17 0.84 -3.00
N VAL A 101 -2.02 0.72 -2.34
CA VAL A 101 -0.92 1.68 -2.35
C VAL A 101 0.20 1.08 -3.19
N GLY A 102 0.37 1.54 -4.43
CA GLY A 102 1.33 0.94 -5.36
C GLY A 102 1.03 -0.55 -5.58
N THR A 103 1.91 -1.42 -5.10
CA THR A 103 1.77 -2.88 -5.16
C THR A 103 1.21 -3.51 -3.86
N SER A 104 0.95 -2.69 -2.84
CA SER A 104 0.52 -3.14 -1.51
C SER A 104 -0.99 -2.98 -1.34
N ILE A 105 -1.72 -4.07 -1.10
CA ILE A 105 -3.17 -4.07 -0.80
C ILE A 105 -3.40 -4.28 0.70
N ALA A 106 -3.81 -3.24 1.42
CA ALA A 106 -4.12 -3.30 2.86
C ALA A 106 -5.60 -3.08 3.12
N SER A 107 -6.13 -3.66 4.20
CA SER A 107 -7.48 -3.35 4.68
C SER A 107 -7.39 -2.39 5.85
N GLY A 108 -8.20 -1.35 5.86
CA GLY A 108 -8.19 -0.32 6.90
C GLY A 108 -9.59 0.04 7.37
N LYS A 109 -9.71 0.29 8.68
CA LYS A 109 -10.91 0.88 9.25
C LYS A 109 -10.83 2.40 9.16
N VAL A 110 -11.89 3.03 8.66
CA VAL A 110 -12.01 4.48 8.60
C VAL A 110 -12.15 5.03 10.03
N THR A 111 -11.19 5.82 10.48
CA THR A 111 -11.22 6.49 11.79
C THR A 111 -11.92 7.83 11.70
N SER A 112 -11.80 8.53 10.58
CA SER A 112 -12.49 9.78 10.31
C SER A 112 -12.80 9.92 8.81
N ALA A 113 -13.98 10.43 8.49
CA ALA A 113 -14.36 10.83 7.14
C ALA A 113 -15.02 12.22 7.22
N ARG A 114 -14.29 13.26 6.82
CA ARG A 114 -14.73 14.67 6.87
C ARG A 114 -14.69 15.26 5.46
N GLY A 115 -15.84 15.31 4.80
CA GLY A 115 -15.90 15.73 3.39
C GLY A 115 -15.09 14.75 2.53
N ASP A 116 -14.02 15.26 1.94
CA ASP A 116 -13.10 14.49 1.10
C ASP A 116 -11.88 13.97 1.88
N ASP A 117 -11.64 14.44 3.10
CA ASP A 117 -10.54 13.97 3.94
C ASP A 117 -10.91 12.68 4.65
N VAL A 118 -10.10 11.65 4.46
CA VAL A 118 -10.31 10.32 5.03
C VAL A 118 -9.06 9.87 5.77
N GLU A 119 -9.26 9.46 7.02
CA GLU A 119 -8.24 8.83 7.84
C GLU A 119 -8.54 7.34 8.01
N LEU A 120 -7.52 6.51 7.80
CA LEU A 120 -7.62 5.06 7.85
C LEU A 120 -6.58 4.51 8.81
N SER A 121 -7.02 3.58 9.67
CA SER A 121 -6.14 2.70 10.44
C SER A 121 -6.06 1.35 9.74
N LEU A 122 -4.89 1.02 9.20
CA LEU A 122 -4.61 -0.18 8.44
C LEU A 122 -4.33 -1.38 9.35
N ASN A 123 -4.71 -2.57 8.90
CA ASN A 123 -4.42 -3.83 9.57
C ASN A 123 -2.95 -4.26 9.44
N ARG A 124 -2.23 -3.71 8.46
CA ARG A 124 -0.81 -3.95 8.21
C ARG A 124 -0.12 -2.62 7.98
N ALA A 125 1.14 -2.54 8.40
CA ALA A 125 1.96 -1.36 8.19
C ALA A 125 2.32 -1.24 6.71
N VAL A 126 2.22 -0.04 6.16
CA VAL A 126 2.59 0.24 4.76
C VAL A 126 3.54 1.42 4.72
N THR A 127 4.44 1.40 3.75
CA THR A 127 5.29 2.54 3.42
C THR A 127 4.66 3.26 2.24
N VAL A 128 4.42 4.56 2.39
CA VAL A 128 3.78 5.38 1.36
C VAL A 128 4.50 6.72 1.23
N PHE A 129 4.70 7.16 -0.02
CA PHE A 129 5.24 8.48 -0.28
C PHE A 129 4.10 9.51 -0.27
N PRO A 130 4.30 10.69 0.34
CA PRO A 130 3.36 11.79 0.21
C PRO A 130 3.05 12.12 -1.25
N GLY A 131 1.79 12.43 -1.56
CA GLY A 131 1.34 12.68 -2.93
C GLY A 131 1.08 11.42 -3.76
N SER A 132 1.36 10.22 -3.23
CA SER A 132 1.04 8.97 -3.92
C SER A 132 -0.47 8.80 -4.10
N ARG A 133 -0.85 8.26 -5.26
CA ARG A 133 -2.23 7.86 -5.53
C ARG A 133 -2.50 6.48 -4.93
N VAL A 134 -3.64 6.36 -4.27
CA VAL A 134 -4.11 5.15 -3.60
C VAL A 134 -5.49 4.80 -4.15
N ALA A 135 -5.69 3.56 -4.59
CA ALA A 135 -7.01 3.11 -5.00
C ALA A 135 -7.84 2.70 -3.78
N ILE A 136 -9.11 3.09 -3.75
CA ILE A 136 -10.03 2.82 -2.64
C ILE A 136 -11.11 1.85 -3.12
N SER A 137 -11.21 0.72 -2.44
CA SER A 137 -12.19 -0.32 -2.73
C SER A 137 -13.09 -0.58 -1.53
N ARG A 138 -14.38 -0.73 -1.79
CA ARG A 138 -15.40 -1.06 -0.78
C ARG A 138 -15.87 -2.49 -0.96
N ARG A 139 -16.18 -3.15 0.16
CA ARG A 139 -16.77 -4.49 0.15
C ARG A 139 -18.29 -4.36 0.00
N LEU A 140 -18.80 -4.82 -1.14
CA LEU A 140 -20.21 -5.10 -1.35
C LEU A 140 -20.36 -6.63 -1.30
N ASN A 141 -20.72 -7.28 -2.42
CA ASN A 141 -20.61 -8.74 -2.57
C ASN A 141 -19.15 -9.20 -2.73
N ALA A 142 -18.32 -8.33 -3.31
CA ALA A 142 -16.88 -8.48 -3.49
C ALA A 142 -16.21 -7.11 -3.34
N TRP A 143 -14.87 -7.07 -3.31
CA TRP A 143 -14.14 -5.81 -3.37
C TRP A 143 -14.39 -5.14 -4.72
N ARG A 144 -14.83 -3.88 -4.67
CA ARG A 144 -15.11 -3.07 -5.85
C ARG A 144 -14.48 -1.71 -5.71
N LEU A 145 -13.88 -1.24 -6.79
CA LEU A 145 -13.25 0.07 -6.86
C LEU A 145 -14.32 1.16 -6.79
N ILE A 146 -14.20 2.05 -5.81
CA ILE A 146 -15.14 3.16 -5.58
C ILE A 146 -14.52 4.53 -5.83
N GLY A 147 -13.20 4.61 -5.91
CA GLY A 147 -12.49 5.88 -6.03
C GLY A 147 -10.99 5.72 -5.91
N TYR A 148 -10.31 6.86 -5.90
CA TYR A 148 -8.91 6.97 -5.54
C TYR A 148 -8.74 8.06 -4.50
N GLY A 149 -7.58 8.09 -3.85
CA GLY A 149 -7.19 9.19 -2.98
C GLY A 149 -5.74 9.56 -3.16
N ILE A 150 -5.41 10.79 -2.80
CA ILE A 150 -4.03 11.27 -2.77
C ILE A 150 -3.60 11.32 -1.32
N VAL A 151 -2.49 10.64 -1.01
CA VAL A 151 -1.93 10.62 0.34
C VAL A 151 -1.45 12.02 0.69
N GLU A 152 -2.00 12.58 1.75
CA GLU A 152 -1.51 13.84 2.28
C GLU A 152 -0.21 13.59 3.02
N ALA A 153 0.70 14.56 3.01
CA ALA A 153 1.88 14.54 3.85
C ALA A 153 1.45 14.68 5.32
N GLY A 154 0.94 13.59 5.90
CA GLY A 154 0.62 13.51 7.32
C GLY A 154 1.92 13.51 8.11
N GLY A 155 2.37 14.70 8.50
CA GLY A 155 3.56 14.89 9.31
C GLY A 155 3.39 14.33 10.71
N ARG A 156 4.38 13.52 11.11
CA ARG A 156 4.67 12.97 12.44
C ARG A 156 3.68 11.96 13.03
#